data_AF-V9XQG8-F1
#
_entry.id   AF-V9XQG8-F1
#
_cell.length_a   1.000
_cell.length_b   1.000
_cell.length_c   1.000
_cell.angle_alpha   90.00
_cell.angle_beta   90.00
_cell.angle_gamma   90.00
#
_symmetry.space_group_name_H-M   'P 1'
#
loop_
_entity.id
_entity.type
_entity.pdbx_description
1 polymer ?
#
loop_
_entity_poly.entity_id
_entity_poly.type
_entity_poly.pdbx_seq_one_letter_code
_entity_poly.pdbx_strand_id
1 'polypeptide(L)' 'MSKTRPEAIGTDEVKWNFTKFLVDPQGAVVRRFEPTVTPEEIGKELTDLL' A
#
# COMPACT_ATOMS: atom_id res chain seq x y z
N MET A 1 -17.52 -9.00 21.54
CA MET A 1 -16.90 -9.55 20.31
C MET A 1 -16.73 -8.41 19.33
N SER A 2 -15.53 -7.83 19.23
CA SER A 2 -15.27 -6.75 18.28
C SER A 2 -15.28 -7.37 16.87
N LYS A 3 -16.36 -7.16 16.13
CA LYS A 3 -16.38 -7.42 14.68
C LYS A 3 -15.67 -6.25 14.02
N THR A 4 -14.36 -6.20 14.13
CA THR A 4 -13.56 -5.53 13.12
C THR A 4 -13.96 -6.23 11.82
N ARG A 5 -14.50 -5.49 10.86
CA ARG A 5 -14.90 -6.00 9.54
C ARG A 5 -13.88 -5.48 8.54
N PRO A 6 -12.69 -6.11 8.42
CA PRO A 6 -11.70 -5.69 7.42
C PRO A 6 -12.28 -5.64 6.00
N GLU A 7 -13.38 -6.37 5.75
CA GLU A 7 -14.01 -6.54 4.45
C GLU A 7 -14.87 -5.38 3.94
N ALA A 8 -14.82 -4.16 4.51
CA ALA A 8 -15.58 -3.03 3.95
C ALA A 8 -15.04 -2.64 2.56
N ILE A 9 -15.61 -3.22 1.50
CA ILE A 9 -15.27 -2.91 0.11
C ILE A 9 -15.48 -1.40 -0.10
N GLY A 10 -14.41 -0.68 -0.42
CA GLY A 10 -14.41 0.78 -0.57
C GLY A 10 -13.80 1.59 0.58
N THR A 11 -13.40 0.98 1.71
CA THR A 11 -12.58 1.67 2.73
C THR A 11 -11.08 1.54 2.44
N ASP A 12 -10.31 2.57 2.80
CA ASP A 12 -8.85 2.63 2.65
C ASP A 12 -8.11 1.86 3.76
N GLU A 13 -8.80 0.95 4.45
CA GLU A 13 -8.22 0.14 5.52
C GLU A 13 -7.22 -0.89 4.98
N VAL A 14 -6.26 -1.26 5.83
CA VAL A 14 -5.35 -2.39 5.56
C VAL A 14 -6.10 -3.68 5.88
N LYS A 15 -6.48 -4.41 4.83
CA LYS A 15 -7.34 -5.60 4.94
C LYS A 15 -6.56 -6.91 5.02
N TRP A 16 -5.32 -6.89 4.53
CA TRP A 16 -4.48 -8.06 4.41
C TRP A 16 -3.00 -7.70 4.63
N ASN A 17 -2.23 -8.70 5.06
CA ASN A 17 -0.80 -8.56 5.26
C ASN A 17 -0.11 -8.17 3.94
N PHE A 18 1.01 -7.46 4.06
CA PHE A 18 1.82 -7.00 2.93
C PHE A 18 1.19 -5.90 2.06
N THR A 19 0.31 -5.06 2.61
CA THR A 19 0.05 -3.75 1.97
C THR A 19 1.31 -2.88 2.15
N LYS A 20 1.81 -2.26 1.08
CA LYS A 20 3.05 -1.46 1.11
C LYS A 20 2.77 -0.01 0.76
N PHE A 21 3.59 0.91 1.26
CA PHE A 21 3.45 2.34 1.04
C PHE A 21 4.78 2.95 0.61
N LEU A 22 4.74 3.80 -0.40
CA LEU A 22 5.87 4.65 -0.77
C LEU A 22 5.75 5.97 -0.02
N VAL A 23 6.83 6.38 0.63
CA VAL A 23 6.91 7.58 1.45
C VAL A 23 8.02 8.47 0.90
N ASP A 24 7.74 9.76 0.75
CA ASP A 24 8.72 10.75 0.31
C ASP A 24 9.68 11.18 1.46
N PRO A 25 10.76 11.92 1.16
CA PRO A 25 11.69 12.40 2.19
C PRO A 25 11.06 13.35 3.23
N GLN A 26 9.90 13.94 2.94
CA GLN A 26 9.14 14.79 3.84
C GLN A 26 8.20 13.98 4.75
N GLY A 27 8.10 12.66 4.55
CA GLY A 27 7.27 11.75 5.33
C GLY A 27 5.84 11.61 4.82
N ALA A 28 5.51 12.14 3.64
CA ALA A 28 4.18 11.99 3.04
C ALA A 28 4.07 10.68 2.25
N VAL A 29 2.90 10.03 2.35
CA VAL A 29 2.58 8.85 1.55
C VAL A 29 2.24 9.30 0.13
N VAL A 30 3.03 8.88 -0.85
CA VAL A 30 2.86 9.25 -2.26
C VAL A 30 2.25 8.13 -3.10
N ARG A 31 2.28 6.89 -2.61
CA ARG A 31 1.65 5.73 -3.27
C ARG A 31 1.35 4.59 -2.29
N ARG A 32 0.30 3.82 -2.58
CA ARG A 32 -0.07 2.56 -1.90
C ARG A 32 0.02 1.41 -2.90
N PHE A 33 0.56 0.28 -2.47
CA PHE A 33 0.65 -0.95 -3.26
C PHE A 33 -0.09 -2.09 -2.55
N GLU A 34 -0.91 -2.79 -3.32
CA GLU A 34 -1.67 -3.93 -2.83
C GLU A 34 -0.75 -5.14 -2.54
N PRO A 35 -1.19 -6.10 -1.69
CA PRO A 35 -0.40 -7.27 -1.31
C PRO A 35 0.16 -8.08 -2.48
N THR A 36 -0.57 -8.13 -3.60
CA THR A 36 -0.20 -8.90 -4.80
C THR A 36 0.91 -8.26 -5.63
N VAL A 37 1.18 -6.96 -5.46
CA VAL A 37 2.22 -6.26 -6.21
C VAL A 37 3.60 -6.71 -5.72
N THR A 38 4.47 -7.12 -6.65
CA THR A 38 5.80 -7.64 -6.32
C THR A 38 6.84 -6.51 -6.15
N PRO A 39 7.95 -6.76 -5.44
CA PRO A 39 9.04 -5.79 -5.32
C PRO A 39 9.64 -5.37 -6.66
N GLU A 40 9.70 -6.26 -7.65
CA GLU A 40 10.22 -5.97 -8.98
C GLU A 40 9.31 -5.02 -9.75
N GLU A 41 7.99 -5.17 -9.61
CA GLU A 41 7.00 -4.24 -10.17
C GLU A 41 7.11 -2.86 -9.53
N ILE A 42 7.21 -2.81 -8.19
CA ILE A 42 7.46 -1.56 -7.45
C ILE A 42 8.76 -0.91 -7.94
N GLY A 43 9.84 -1.67 -8.07
CA GLY A 43 11.14 -1.16 -8.52
C GLY A 43 11.09 -0.51 -9.90
N LYS A 44 10.30 -1.08 -10.84
CA LYS A 44 10.08 -0.45 -12.15
C LYS A 44 9.36 0.89 -12.01
N GLU A 45 8.33 0.97 -11.18
CA GLU A 45 7.57 2.20 -10.93
C GLU A 45 8.35 3.28 -10.16
N LEU A 46 9.36 2.90 -9.38
CA LEU A 46 10.22 3.84 -8.65
C LEU A 46 11.19 4.59 -9.56
N THR A 47 11.47 4.07 -10.76
CA THR A 47 12.42 4.71 -11.70
C THR A 47 11.92 6.08 -12.16
N ASP A 48 10.60 6.29 -12.17
CA ASP A 48 9.99 7.58 -12.53
C ASP A 48 10.05 8.62 -11.39
N LEU A 49 10.48 8.23 -10.19
CA LEU A 49 10.50 9.06 -8.97
C LEU A 49 11.91 9.39 -8.47
N LEU A 50 12.96 8.89 -9.14
CA LEU A 50 14.38 9.08 -8.80
C LEU A 50 15.11 9.84 -9.91
#